data_AF-A0A2N4UVJ4-F1
#
_entry.id   AF-A0A2N4UVJ4-F1
#
_cell.length_a   1.000
_cell.length_b   1.000
_cell.length_c   1.000
_cell.angle_alpha   90.00
_cell.angle_beta   90.00
_cell.angle_gamma   90.00
#
_symmetry.space_group_name_H-M   'P 1'
#
loop_
_entity.id
_entity.type
_entity.pdbx_description
1 polymer ?
#
loop_
_entity_poly.entity_id
_entity_poly.type
_entity_poly.pdbx_seq_one_letter_code
_entity_poly.pdbx_strand_id
1 'polypeptide(L)' 'MTDKTLIADTHDIFNAFIVNGLHRHYSIYCQFPFNEDIVNQHSYGDNFDIEFNDGHRHHQ' A
#
# COMPACT_ATOMS: atom_id res chain seq x y z
N MET A 1 11.75 -15.35 6.01
CA MET A 1 10.35 -15.35 6.48
C MET A 1 9.50 -15.19 5.24
N THR A 2 8.41 -15.93 5.08
CA THR A 2 7.46 -15.64 3.98
C THR A 2 6.90 -14.24 4.24
N ASP A 3 7.41 -13.25 3.52
CA ASP A 3 6.90 -11.88 3.56
C ASP A 3 5.41 -11.95 3.18
N LYS A 4 4.55 -11.73 4.17
CA LYS A 4 3.11 -11.78 3.96
C LYS A 4 2.69 -10.47 3.32
N THR A 5 2.41 -10.51 2.03
CA THR A 5 1.78 -9.39 1.31
C THR A 5 0.29 -9.37 1.64
N LEU A 6 -0.19 -8.23 2.14
CA LEU A 6 -1.62 -7.99 2.31
C LEU A 6 -2.25 -7.64 0.96
N ILE A 7 -3.55 -7.85 0.81
CA ILE A 7 -4.29 -7.50 -0.40
C ILE A 7 -5.33 -6.44 -0.04
N ALA A 8 -5.30 -5.31 -0.74
CA ALA A 8 -6.38 -4.32 -0.71
C ALA A 8 -7.21 -4.44 -1.98
N ASP A 9 -8.46 -4.91 -1.85
CA ASP A 9 -9.41 -4.94 -2.95
C ASP A 9 -10.09 -3.58 -3.21
N THR A 10 -10.04 -2.69 -2.22
CA THR A 10 -10.70 -1.39 -2.19
C THR A 10 -9.80 -0.31 -1.60
N HIS A 11 -10.08 0.94 -1.95
CA HIS A 11 -9.36 2.10 -1.40
C HIS A 11 -9.50 2.20 0.13
N ASP A 12 -10.62 1.76 0.70
CA ASP A 12 -10.84 1.78 2.15
C ASP A 12 -9.92 0.83 2.91
N ILE A 13 -9.66 -0.37 2.37
CA ILE A 13 -8.68 -1.30 2.95
C ILE A 13 -7.27 -0.71 2.88
N PHE A 14 -6.90 -0.11 1.75
CA PHE A 14 -5.62 0.57 1.60
C PHE A 14 -5.48 1.71 2.62
N ASN A 15 -6.48 2.58 2.73
CA ASN A 15 -6.48 3.66 3.72
C ASN A 15 -6.35 3.13 5.15
N ALA A 16 -7.10 2.08 5.50
CA ALA A 16 -6.99 1.46 6.82
C ALA A 16 -5.58 0.88 7.06
N PHE A 17 -4.97 0.25 6.05
CA PHE A 17 -3.61 -0.25 6.11
C PHE A 17 -2.59 0.84 6.42
N ILE A 18 -2.74 2.02 5.81
CA ILE A 18 -1.87 3.17 6.08
C ILE A 18 -2.12 3.77 7.46
N VAL A 19 -3.38 4.08 7.79
CA VAL A 19 -3.79 4.71 9.05
C VAL A 19 -3.42 3.87 10.27
N ASN A 20 -3.49 2.54 10.17
CA ASN A 20 -3.09 1.63 11.26
C ASN A 20 -1.58 1.39 11.33
N GLY A 21 -0.78 1.99 10.45
CA GLY A 21 0.67 1.85 10.46
C GLY A 21 1.18 0.49 9.96
N LEU A 22 0.33 -0.32 9.31
CA LEU A 22 0.70 -1.67 8.85
C LEU A 22 1.75 -1.64 7.73
N HIS A 23 1.81 -0.54 6.96
CA HIS A 23 2.82 -0.29 5.92
C HIS A 23 4.27 -0.38 6.40
N ARG A 24 4.51 -0.20 7.71
CA ARG A 24 5.86 -0.29 8.30
C ARG A 24 6.35 -1.72 8.48
N HIS A 25 5.46 -2.70 8.39
CA HIS A 25 5.72 -4.10 8.73
C HIS A 25 5.36 -5.08 7.63
N TYR A 26 4.46 -4.69 6.72
CA TYR A 26 3.94 -5.54 5.67
C TYR A 26 3.93 -4.80 4.34
N SER A 27 4.19 -5.53 3.26
CA SER A 27 3.89 -5.05 1.90
C SER A 27 2.38 -5.19 1.62
N ILE A 28 1.87 -4.40 0.69
CA ILE A 28 0.48 -4.50 0.23
C ILE A 28 0.39 -4.52 -1.30
N TYR A 29 -0.54 -5.32 -1.81
CA TYR A 29 -0.94 -5.34 -3.21
C TYR A 29 -2.37 -4.81 -3.36
N CYS A 30 -2.54 -3.74 -4.10
CA CYS A 30 -3.79 -3.10 -4.41
C CYS A 30 -4.40 -3.70 -5.69
N GLN A 31 -5.61 -4.25 -5.62
CA GLN A 31 -6.33 -4.81 -6.78
C GLN A 31 -7.01 -3.72 -7.65
N PHE A 32 -6.63 -2.47 -7.44
CA PHE A 32 -7.06 -1.29 -8.18
C PHE A 32 -5.82 -0.56 -8.74
N PRO A 33 -5.97 0.21 -9.82
CA PRO A 33 -4.84 0.89 -10.45
C PRO A 33 -4.27 1.99 -9.54
N PHE A 34 -3.04 2.41 -9.83
CA PHE A 34 -2.41 3.51 -9.13
C PHE A 34 -3.27 4.78 -9.20
N ASN A 35 -3.36 5.45 -8.07
CA ASN A 35 -4.05 6.72 -7.94
C ASN A 35 -3.18 7.68 -7.14
N GLU A 36 -2.65 8.70 -7.84
CA GLU A 36 -1.78 9.71 -7.26
C GLU A 36 -2.44 10.47 -6.11
N ASP A 37 -3.74 10.78 -6.21
CA ASP A 37 -4.47 11.47 -5.15
C ASP A 37 -4.53 10.64 -3.86
N ILE A 38 -4.68 9.32 -3.99
CA ILE A 38 -4.72 8.40 -2.84
C ILE A 38 -3.33 8.26 -2.23
N VAL A 39 -2.30 8.18 -3.07
CA VAL A 39 -0.94 8.01 -2.57
C VAL A 39 -0.46 9.27 -1.86
N ASN A 40 -0.72 10.44 -2.43
CA ASN A 40 -0.28 11.73 -1.88
C ASN A 40 -1.06 12.17 -0.63
N GLN A 41 -2.18 11.52 -0.29
CA GLN A 41 -2.92 11.79 0.94
C GLN A 41 -2.19 11.32 2.21
N HIS A 42 -1.24 10.40 2.09
CA HIS A 42 -0.59 9.79 3.23
C HIS A 42 0.92 10.02 3.23
N SER A 43 1.50 10.02 4.43
CA SER A 43 2.95 9.99 4.62
C SER A 43 3.35 8.60 5.12
N TYR A 44 4.12 7.88 4.30
CA TYR A 44 4.47 6.48 4.52
C TYR A 44 5.70 6.26 5.41
N GLY A 45 6.45 7.33 5.73
CA GLY A 45 7.72 7.23 6.43
C GLY A 45 8.80 6.54 5.59
N ASP A 46 9.75 5.87 6.27
CA ASP A 46 10.99 5.46 5.62
C ASP A 46 10.96 4.09 4.94
N ASN A 47 10.05 3.20 5.33
CA ASN A 47 9.95 1.83 4.82
C ASN A 47 8.49 1.49 4.51
N PHE A 48 8.20 1.29 3.23
CA PHE A 48 6.89 0.84 2.74
C PHE A 48 7.04 0.18 1.37
N ASP A 49 6.11 -0.73 1.06
CA ASP A 49 6.11 -1.46 -0.20
C ASP A 49 4.67 -1.69 -0.67
N ILE A 50 4.25 -0.90 -1.66
CA ILE A 50 2.89 -0.83 -2.17
C ILE A 50 2.93 -1.14 -3.67
N GLU A 51 2.27 -2.20 -4.10
CA GLU A 51 2.14 -2.58 -5.51
C GLU A 51 0.68 -2.43 -5.94
N PHE A 52 0.44 -1.97 -7.18
CA PHE A 52 -0.88 -1.80 -7.76
C PHE A 52 -1.08 -2.76 -8.95
N ASN A 53 -2.33 -3.05 -9.28
CA ASN A 53 -2.67 -4.05 -10.29
C ASN A 53 -2.29 -3.67 -11.73
N ASP A 54 -1.92 -2.41 -11.96
CA ASP A 54 -1.43 -1.88 -13.23
C ASP A 54 0.10 -2.00 -13.35
N GLY A 55 0.75 -2.61 -12.35
CA GLY A 55 2.20 -2.81 -12.29
C GLY A 55 2.96 -1.61 -11.70
N HIS A 56 2.26 -0.55 -11.28
CA HIS A 56 2.91 0.53 -10.55
C HIS A 56 3.35 0.05 -9.16
N ARG A 57 4.55 0.45 -8.72
CA ARG A 57 5.05 0.12 -7.39
C ARG A 57 5.57 1.39 -6.71
N HIS A 58 4.99 1.70 -5.55
CA HIS A 58 5.38 2.79 -4.68
C HIS A 58 6.10 2.18 -3.47
N HIS A 59 7.42 2.35 -3.43
CA HIS A 59 8.27 1.75 -2.39
C HIS A 59 9.48 2.63 -2.09
N GLN A 60 10.00 2.52 -0.87
CA GLN A 60 11.25 3.14 -0.42
C GLN A 60 12.11 2.12 0.33
#